data_AF-R6NAF7-F1
#
_entry.id   AF-R6NAF7-F1
#
_cell.length_a   1.000
_cell.length_b   1.000
_cell.length_c   1.000
_cell.angle_alpha   90.00
_cell.angle_beta   90.00
_cell.angle_gamma   90.00
#
_symmetry.space_group_name_H-M   'P 1'
#
loop_
_entity.id
_entity.type
_entity.pdbx_description
1 polymer ?
#
loop_
_entity_poly.entity_id
_entity_poly.type
_entity_poly.pdbx_seq_one_letter_code
_entity_poly.pdbx_strand_id
1 'polypeptide(L)'
;MIFYDGKCHKLDRIRFEIPEDIMQPWKYISSDGRFDMDFKPLYDNRTNLNALVIAQDAHQVFGKLSGKAVLDDGTALEIKDLTVFAERVRNRY
;
A
#
# COMPACT_ATOMS: atom_id res chain seq x y z
N MET A 1 9.35 -4.45 1.89
CA MET A 1 10.82 -4.20 1.94
C MET A 1 11.04 -2.73 1.65
N ILE A 2 12.05 -2.11 2.29
CA ILE A 2 12.47 -0.73 2.01
C ILE A 2 13.87 -0.80 1.40
N PHE A 3 14.06 -0.20 0.24
CA PHE A 3 15.38 -0.04 -0.35
C PHE A 3 15.87 1.37 -0.06
N TYR A 4 16.97 1.49 0.68
CA TYR A 4 17.54 2.77 1.06
C TYR A 4 19.07 2.65 1.06
N ASP A 5 19.73 3.62 0.41
CA ASP A 5 21.20 3.69 0.31
C ASP A 5 21.87 2.35 -0.09
N GLY A 6 21.36 1.73 -1.15
CA GLY A 6 21.88 0.46 -1.67
C GLY A 6 21.57 -0.78 -0.80
N LYS A 7 20.89 -0.63 0.33
CA LYS A 7 20.51 -1.73 1.23
C LYS A 7 19.02 -2.04 1.17
N CYS A 8 18.69 -3.33 1.22
CA CYS A 8 17.33 -3.81 1.40
C CYS A 8 17.06 -4.07 2.89
N HIS A 9 16.05 -3.41 3.43
CA HIS A 9 15.54 -3.58 4.77
C HIS A 9 14.23 -4.36 4.72
N LYS A 10 14.26 -5.61 5.19
CA LYS A 10 13.07 -6.45 5.24
C LYS A 10 12.18 -5.98 6.38
N LEU A 11 10.91 -5.76 6.07
CA LEU A 11 9.85 -5.51 7.06
C LEU A 11 9.18 -6.84 7.39
N ASP A 12 8.68 -6.97 8.62
CA ASP A 12 7.79 -8.06 8.98
C ASP A 12 6.38 -7.86 8.36
N ARG A 13 5.43 -8.75 8.67
CA ARG A 13 4.06 -8.74 8.14
C ARG A 13 3.42 -7.35 8.27
N ILE A 14 3.02 -6.80 7.12
CA ILE A 14 2.26 -5.56 7.06
C ILE A 14 0.77 -5.89 7.06
N ARG A 15 0.04 -5.28 7.98
CA ARG A 15 -1.41 -5.26 8.01
C ARG A 15 -1.89 -4.06 7.21
N PHE A 16 -2.74 -4.32 6.22
CA PHE A 16 -3.39 -3.32 5.40
C PHE A 16 -4.83 -3.14 5.91
N GLU A 17 -5.12 -1.99 6.49
CA GLU A 17 -6.49 -1.59 6.82
C GLU A 17 -7.06 -0.83 5.63
N ILE A 18 -7.77 -1.57 4.76
CA ILE A 18 -8.40 -1.02 3.57
C ILE A 18 -9.91 -0.92 3.83
N PRO A 19 -10.48 0.29 3.84
CA PRO A 19 -11.92 0.50 3.98
C PRO A 19 -12.70 -0.12 2.81
N GLU A 20 -14.01 -0.31 3.02
CA GLU A 20 -14.90 -0.81 1.97
C GLU A 20 -14.96 0.16 0.78
N ASP A 21 -15.23 1.45 1.08
CA ASP A 21 -15.01 2.57 0.17
C ASP A 21 -13.52 2.80 -0.01
N ILE A 22 -13.00 2.35 -1.16
CA ILE A 22 -11.57 2.30 -1.45
C ILE A 22 -10.92 3.68 -1.56
N MET A 23 -11.71 4.75 -1.66
CA MET A 23 -11.22 6.13 -1.71
C MET A 23 -11.07 6.77 -0.33
N GLN A 24 -11.54 6.13 0.75
CA GLN A 24 -11.25 6.57 2.12
C GLN A 24 -9.77 6.33 2.48
N PRO A 25 -9.19 7.02 3.48
CA PRO A 25 -7.81 6.81 3.91
C PRO A 25 -7.54 5.37 4.37
N TRP A 26 -6.36 4.83 4.03
CA TRP A 26 -5.92 3.48 4.44
C TRP A 26 -4.81 3.60 5.47
N LYS A 27 -4.67 2.56 6.30
CA LYS A 27 -3.57 2.44 7.27
C LYS A 27 -2.72 1.21 6.97
N TYR A 28 -1.40 1.38 6.98
CA TYR A 28 -0.43 0.29 6.85
C TYR A 28 0.43 0.21 8.09
N ILE A 29 0.42 -0.94 8.77
CA ILE A 29 1.18 -1.14 10.01
C ILE A 29 1.92 -2.46 9.94
N SER A 30 3.24 -2.45 10.12
CA SER A 30 4.03 -3.68 10.29
C SER A 30 3.95 -4.21 11.73
N SER A 31 3.99 -5.54 11.88
CA SER A 31 3.97 -6.19 13.19
C SER A 31 5.18 -5.88 14.07
N ASP A 32 6.32 -5.51 13.46
CA ASP A 32 7.53 -5.08 14.15
C ASP A 32 7.53 -3.58 14.52
N GLY A 33 6.47 -2.84 14.20
CA GLY A 33 6.33 -1.41 14.50
C GLY A 33 7.26 -0.49 13.69
N ARG A 34 7.96 -1.03 12.69
CA ARG A 34 8.93 -0.28 11.87
C ARG A 34 8.32 0.41 10.67
N PHE A 35 7.06 0.16 10.36
CA PHE A 35 6.37 0.77 9.23
C PHE A 35 4.96 1.14 9.66
N ASP A 36 4.73 2.44 9.81
CA ASP A 36 3.43 3.02 10.15
C ASP A 36 3.15 4.13 9.13
N MET A 37 2.21 3.86 8.22
CA MET A 37 1.90 4.77 7.12
C MET A 37 0.40 4.99 6.99
N ASP A 38 0.06 6.25 6.69
CA ASP A 38 -1.25 6.69 6.23
C ASP A 38 -1.20 6.86 4.71
N PHE A 39 -2.12 6.20 4.03
CA PHE A 39 -2.32 6.36 2.60
C PHE A 39 -3.60 7.15 2.34
N LYS A 40 -3.47 8.24 1.60
CA LYS A 40 -4.58 9.07 1.14
C LYS A 40 -4.81 8.84 -0.34
N PRO A 41 -5.86 8.07 -0.73
CA PRO A 41 -6.27 7.94 -2.11
C PRO A 41 -6.55 9.29 -2.77
N LEU A 42 -6.20 9.41 -4.05
CA LEU A 42 -6.45 10.57 -4.89
C LEU A 42 -7.17 10.20 -6.19
N TYR A 43 -6.89 9.02 -6.74
CA TYR A 43 -7.49 8.55 -7.98
C TYR A 43 -7.56 7.02 -8.02
N ASP A 44 -8.67 6.45 -8.45
CA ASP A 44 -8.85 5.01 -8.66
C ASP A 44 -8.99 4.71 -10.16
N ASN A 45 -8.03 3.96 -10.70
CA ASN A 45 -8.12 3.41 -12.03
C ASN A 45 -8.69 1.99 -11.96
N ARG A 46 -10.00 1.88 -12.14
CA ARG A 46 -10.72 0.60 -12.05
C ARG A 46 -10.78 -0.10 -13.40
N THR A 47 -10.40 -1.37 -13.43
CA THR A 47 -10.56 -2.28 -14.57
C THR A 47 -11.51 -3.41 -14.22
N ASN A 48 -12.59 -3.56 -14.98
CA ASN A 48 -13.54 -4.67 -14.84
C ASN A 48 -13.56 -5.49 -16.13
N LEU A 49 -13.09 -6.74 -16.05
CA LEU A 49 -13.06 -7.70 -17.14
C LEU A 49 -14.03 -8.84 -16.83
N ASN A 50 -14.94 -9.15 -17.75
CA ASN A 50 -15.85 -10.29 -17.63
C ASN A 50 -15.88 -11.07 -18.95
N ALA A 51 -15.22 -12.24 -18.95
CA ALA A 51 -15.06 -13.14 -20.08
C ALA A 51 -15.74 -14.49 -19.82
N LEU A 52 -17.05 -14.44 -19.52
CA LEU A 52 -17.96 -15.56 -19.25
C LEU A 52 -17.58 -16.42 -18.03
N VAL A 53 -16.47 -17.15 -18.11
CA VAL A 53 -15.94 -18.03 -17.06
C VAL A 53 -14.93 -17.31 -16.17
N ILE A 54 -14.22 -16.32 -16.70
CA ILE A 54 -13.22 -15.54 -15.98
C ILE A 54 -13.76 -14.14 -15.73
N ALA A 55 -13.68 -13.64 -14.50
CA ALA A 55 -13.96 -12.25 -14.19
C ALA A 55 -12.88 -11.65 -13.27
N GLN A 56 -12.53 -10.39 -13.50
CA GLN A 56 -11.56 -9.64 -12.71
C GLN A 56 -12.11 -8.23 -12.44
N ASP A 57 -12.12 -7.84 -11.17
CA ASP A 57 -12.37 -6.46 -10.73
C ASP A 57 -11.11 -5.95 -10.03
N ALA A 58 -10.35 -5.11 -10.72
CA ALA A 58 -9.08 -4.57 -10.26
C ALA A 58 -9.21 -3.07 -10.01
N HIS A 59 -8.86 -2.64 -8.80
CA HIS A 59 -8.74 -1.23 -8.42
C HIS A 59 -7.27 -0.89 -8.26
N GLN A 60 -6.77 0.00 -9.11
CA GLN A 60 -5.41 0.54 -8.99
C GLN A 60 -5.51 1.98 -8.47
N VAL A 61 -5.30 2.12 -7.16
CA VAL A 61 -5.53 3.37 -6.44
C VAL A 61 -4.24 4.12 -6.25
N PHE A 62 -4.17 5.31 -6.83
CA PHE A 62 -3.07 6.26 -6.72
C PHE A 62 -3.32 7.24 -5.58
N GLY A 63 -2.28 7.60 -4.85
CA GLY A 63 -2.43 8.49 -3.71
C GLY A 63 -1.11 8.96 -3.10
N LYS A 64 -1.23 9.49 -1.88
CA LYS A 64 -0.12 10.00 -1.10
C LYS A 64 0.11 9.13 0.11
N LEU A 65 1.36 8.74 0.33
CA LEU A 65 1.80 8.00 1.50
C LEU A 65 2.59 8.93 2.42
N SER A 66 2.21 8.96 3.69
CA SER A 66 2.89 9.71 4.74
C SER A 66 3.00 8.86 6.00
N GLY A 67 4.06 9.03 6.77
CA GLY A 67 4.26 8.27 8.00
C GLY A 67 5.73 8.06 8.32
N LYS A 68 6.02 7.01 9.09
CA LYS A 68 7.36 6.72 9.60
C LYS A 68 7.78 5.30 9.24
N ALA A 69 9.01 5.19 8.75
CA ALA A 69 9.70 3.92 8.58
C ALA A 69 10.97 3.88 9.45
N VAL A 70 11.33 2.71 9.98
CA VAL A 70 12.56 2.50 10.74
C VAL A 70 13.41 1.44 10.06
N LEU A 71 14.65 1.80 9.72
CA LEU A 71 15.62 0.91 9.08
C LEU A 71 16.24 -0.07 10.09
N ASP A 72 17.00 -1.06 9.61
CA ASP A 72 17.54 -2.11 10.49
C ASP A 72 18.58 -1.59 11.49
N ASP A 73 19.19 -0.43 11.19
CA ASP A 73 20.15 0.26 12.05
C ASP A 73 19.48 1.21 13.06
N GLY A 74 18.14 1.26 13.07
CA GLY A 74 17.34 2.15 13.91
C GLY A 74 17.11 3.55 13.32
N THR A 75 17.65 3.86 12.14
CA THR A 75 17.42 5.13 11.46
C THR A 75 15.94 5.30 11.14
N ALA A 76 15.33 6.40 11.61
CA ALA A 76 13.95 6.74 11.32
C ALA A 76 13.85 7.63 10.08
N LEU A 77 13.06 7.19 9.11
CA LEU A 77 12.70 7.94 7.92
C LEU A 77 11.29 8.51 8.08
N GLU A 78 11.17 9.83 7.97
CA GLU A 78 9.87 10.50 7.87
C GLU A 78 9.52 10.63 6.39
N ILE A 79 8.38 10.07 6.03
CA ILE A 79 7.86 10.07 4.66
C ILE A 79 6.67 11.03 4.65
N LYS A 80 6.68 11.97 3.70
CA LYS A 80 5.64 12.98 3.56
C LYS A 80 5.22 13.11 2.12
N ASP A 81 3.93 12.89 1.86
CA ASP A 81 3.26 13.07 0.57
C ASP A 81 3.96 12.38 -0.60
N LEU A 82 4.54 11.20 -0.33
CA LEU A 82 5.16 10.36 -1.34
C LEU A 82 4.09 9.82 -2.28
N THR A 83 4.23 10.05 -3.58
CA THR A 83 3.27 9.54 -4.57
C THR A 83 3.47 8.05 -4.76
N VAL A 84 2.43 7.27 -4.51
CA VAL A 84 2.44 5.81 -4.65
C VAL A 84 1.13 5.32 -5.28
N PHE A 85 1.09 4.05 -5.65
CA PHE A 85 -0.15 3.35 -5.96
C PHE A 85 -0.25 2.04 -5.16
N ALA A 86 -1.48 1.59 -4.93
CA ALA A 86 -1.82 0.31 -4.32
C ALA A 86 -2.90 -0.39 -5.17
N GLU A 87 -2.89 -1.72 -5.19
CA GLU A 87 -3.81 -2.50 -6.03
C GLU A 87 -4.67 -3.44 -5.18
N ARG A 88 -5.99 -3.43 -5.41
CA ARG A 88 -6.94 -4.41 -4.86
C ARG A 88 -7.61 -5.14 -6.01
N VAL A 89 -7.29 -6.43 -6.16
CA VAL A 89 -7.83 -7.28 -7.24
C VAL A 89 -8.74 -8.35 -6.66
N ARG A 90 -9.93 -8.51 -7.25
CA ARG A 90 -10.83 -9.62 -7.01
C ARG A 90 -10.97 -10.42 -8.29
N ASN A 91 -10.53 -11.68 -8.26
CA ASN A 91 -10.63 -12.59 -9.39
C ASN A 91 -11.65 -13.68 -9.10
N ARG A 92 -12.43 -14.04 -10.12
CA ARG A 92 -13.28 -15.22 -10.17
C ARG A 92 -12.81 -16.09 -11.34
N TYR A 93 -12.58 -17.37 -11.04
CA TYR A 93 -12.11 -18.40 -11.96
C TYR A 93 -13.06 -19.59 -11.96
#